data_AF-A0A7C0YBY9-F1
#
_entry.id   AF-A0A7C0YBY9-F1
#
_cell.length_a   1.000
_cell.length_b   1.000
_cell.length_c   1.000
_cell.angle_alpha   90.00
_cell.angle_beta   90.00
_cell.angle_gamma   90.00
#
_symmetry.space_group_name_H-M   'P 1'
#
loop_
_entity.id
_entity.type
_entity.pdbx_description
1 polymer ?
#
loop_
_entity_poly.entity_id
_entity_poly.type
_entity_poly.pdbx_seq_one_letter_code
_entity_poly.pdbx_strand_id
1 'polypeptide(L)' 'MIIRPRRLRRTRVLRDMVRETSLSPKDFIYPLFVKPGKGL' A
#
# COMPACT_ATOMS: atom_id res chain seq x y z
N MET A 1 28.17 -2.04 19.55
CA MET A 1 27.17 -1.03 19.16
C MET A 1 25.78 -1.56 19.47
N ILE A 2 24.99 -0.89 20.33
CA ILE A 2 23.66 -1.38 20.73
C ILE A 2 22.61 -0.81 19.79
N ILE A 3 21.99 -1.64 18.96
CA ILE A 3 20.88 -1.25 18.08
C ILE A 3 19.57 -1.34 18.88
N ARG A 4 18.74 -0.30 18.80
CA ARG A 4 17.40 -0.26 19.43
C ARG A 4 16.32 -0.02 18.38
N PRO A 5 15.87 -1.06 17.65
CA PRO A 5 14.93 -0.93 16.52
C PRO A 5 13.59 -0.28 16.90
N ARG A 6 13.17 -0.44 18.16
CA ARG A 6 11.92 0.15 18.67
C ARG A 6 11.90 1.69 18.66
N ARG A 7 13.05 2.37 18.56
CA ARG A 7 13.12 3.84 18.50
C ARG A 7 12.37 4.41 17.29
N LEU A 8 12.46 3.75 16.13
CA LEU A 8 11.75 4.16 14.91
C LEU A 8 10.26 3.77 14.91
N ARG A 9 9.79 3.01 15.91
CA ARG A 9 8.39 2.56 15.99
C ARG A 9 7.52 3.37 16.98
N ARG A 10 8.09 4.41 17.62
CA ARG A 10 7.45 5.13 18.75
C ARG A 10 6.19 5.92 18.38
N THR A 11 6.17 6.58 17.22
CA THR A 11 5.03 7.41 16.80
C THR A 11 4.55 7.00 15.42
N ARG A 12 3.33 7.38 15.06
CA ARG A 12 2.79 7.17 13.71
C ARG A 12 3.68 7.84 12.65
N VAL A 13 4.03 9.11 12.86
CA VAL A 13 4.89 9.88 11.94
C VAL A 13 6.25 9.20 11.71
N LEU A 14 6.89 8.69 12.77
CA LEU A 14 8.16 7.97 12.64
C LEU A 14 8.03 6.70 11.82
N ARG A 15 6.94 5.93 12.02
CA ARG A 15 6.68 4.72 11.23
C ARG A 15 6.38 5.04 9.78
N ASP A 16 5.64 6.12 9.52
CA ASP A 16 5.29 6.54 8.17
C ASP A 16 6.53 6.99 7.37
N MET A 17 7.49 7.67 8.02
CA MET A 17 8.75 8.10 7.39
C MET A 17 9.71 6.95 7.01
N VAL A 18 9.71 5.84 7.76
CA VAL A 18 10.64 4.71 7.55
C VAL A 18 9.99 3.52 6.87
N ARG A 19 8.74 3.64 6.41
CA ARG A 19 7.98 2.57 5.77
C ARG A 19 8.55 2.29 4.38
N GLU A 20 8.91 1.05 4.12
CA GLU A 20 9.52 0.63 2.84
C GLU A 20 8.47 0.36 1.75
N THR A 21 7.30 -0.17 2.11
CA THR A 21 6.25 -0.56 1.16
C THR A 21 5.05 0.36 1.27
N SER A 22 4.60 0.89 0.13
CA SER A 22 3.35 1.65 0.02
C SER A 22 2.45 1.02 -1.04
N LEU A 23 1.14 1.27 -0.93
CA LEU A 23 0.14 0.82 -1.88
C LEU A 23 -0.72 2.03 -2.26
N SER A 24 -0.98 2.18 -3.55
CA SER A 24 -1.77 3.25 -4.13
C SER A 24 -2.82 2.69 -5.09
N PRO A 25 -3.85 3.47 -5.45
CA PRO A 25 -4.82 3.05 -6.46
C PRO A 25 -4.21 2.65 -7.81
N LYS A 26 -3.01 3.17 -8.13
CA LYS A 26 -2.30 2.89 -9.39
C LYS A 26 -1.74 1.47 -9.45
N ASP A 27 -1.58 0.81 -8.30
CA ASP A 27 -1.04 -0.54 -8.20
C ASP A 27 -2.13 -1.62 -8.39
N PHE A 28 -3.40 -1.22 -8.46
CA PHE A 28 -4.50 -2.14 -8.66
C PHE A 28 -4.81 -2.36 -10.14
N ILE A 29 -5.11 -3.61 -10.47
CA ILE A 29 -5.71 -4.00 -11.75
C ILE A 29 -7.18 -4.26 -11.50
N TYR A 30 -8.05 -3.61 -12.29
CA TYR A 30 -9.49 -3.86 -12.26
C TYR A 30 -9.90 -4.68 -13.48
N PRO A 31 -9.99 -6.02 -13.37
CA PRO A 31 -10.37 -6.86 -14.48
C PRO A 31 -11.85 -6.67 -14.81
N LEU A 32 -12.12 -6.36 -16.08
CA LEU A 32 -13.47 -6.22 -16.62
C LEU A 32 -13.77 -7.37 -17.57
N PHE A 33 -14.88 -8.06 -17.30
CA PHE A 33 -15.39 -9.11 -18.17
C PHE A 33 -16.53 -8.53 -19.01
N VAL A 34 -16.39 -8.56 -20.33
CA VAL A 34 -17.38 -8.01 -21.26
C VAL A 34 -18.00 -9.15 -22.06
N LYS A 35 -19.32 -9.14 -22.17
CA LYS A 35 -20.09 -10.02 -23.05
C LYS A 35 -20.68 -9.21 -24.21
N PRO A 36 -20.58 -9.66 -25.47
CA PRO A 36 -21.26 -8.99 -26.58
C PRO A 36 -22.78 -9.09 -26.43
N GLY A 37 -23.48 -7.96 -26.61
CA GLY A 37 -24.94 -7.86 -26.57
C GLY A 37 -25.40 -6.42 -26.37
N LYS A 38 -26.54 -6.03 -26.98
CA LYS A 38 -27.23 -4.76 -26.69
C LYS A 38 -28.28 -5.02 -25.61
N GLY A 39 -28.22 -4.31 -24.48
CA GLY A 39 -29.25 -4.35 -23.43
C GLY A 39 -28.87 -5.08 -22.13
N LEU A 40 -27.59 -5.12 -21.79
CA LEU A 40 -27.17 -5.09 -20.38
C LEU A 40 -27.23 -3.66 -19.88
#